data_AF-A0AA39THC5-F1
#
_entry.id   AF-A0AA39THC5-F1
#
_cell.length_a   1.000
_cell.length_b   1.000
_cell.length_c   1.000
_cell.angle_alpha   90.00
_cell.angle_beta   90.00
_cell.angle_gamma   90.00
#
_symmetry.space_group_name_H-M   'P 1'
#
loop_
_entity.id
_entity.type
_entity.pdbx_description
1 polymer ?
#
loop_
_entity_poly.entity_id
_entity_poly.type
_entity_poly.pdbx_seq_one_letter_code
_entity_poly.pdbx_strand_id
1 'polypeptide(L)'
;MLKDAFPMCDKLPTSHYEAKKIIKDLGLHYEKIDACDNDCIIYYKEYGEALECPVCRLPRWQPKGKSGKGKNVPWKVLRYFPITSRLQRLFMSSKTAASMRWHFENRVKDGLLRHPADSEAWKKFDEKHGTFAEDPRNVRLGLATDGFNPFGNMNVAHSTWPVLLFPYNLPPWMCMKEPYTFMSLLIPGPKGPGNDIDVYLRPLIDELNELWENGVNTYDISTQQNFQMKAAIMWTVNDFPAYAYMSGWSTKGRLACPCCAKKTDHFSLANGSKICYMGHRRFLPKDHV
;
A
#
# COMPACT_ATOMS: atom_id res chain seq x y z
N MET A 1 26.70 -7.90 -22.65
CA MET A 1 25.89 -6.79 -22.12
C MET A 1 26.18 -6.59 -20.63
N LEU A 2 26.34 -5.34 -20.18
CA LEU A 2 26.82 -4.90 -18.84
C LEU A 2 28.25 -5.33 -18.46
N LYS A 3 28.58 -6.64 -18.39
CA LYS A 3 29.96 -7.07 -18.07
C LYS A 3 30.96 -6.70 -19.16
N ASP A 4 30.57 -6.82 -20.44
CA ASP A 4 31.40 -6.40 -21.57
C ASP A 4 31.56 -4.88 -21.66
N ALA A 5 30.61 -4.12 -21.11
CA ALA A 5 30.68 -2.67 -21.04
C ALA A 5 31.53 -2.19 -19.85
N PHE A 6 31.67 -3.03 -18.81
CA PHE A 6 32.44 -2.74 -17.61
C PHE A 6 33.37 -3.91 -17.25
N PRO A 7 34.37 -4.24 -18.10
CA PRO A 7 35.27 -5.37 -17.89
C PRO A 7 36.13 -5.26 -16.62
N MET A 8 36.28 -4.05 -16.05
CA MET A 8 36.99 -3.79 -14.80
C MET A 8 36.22 -4.19 -13.53
N CYS A 9 34.97 -4.65 -13.65
CA CYS A 9 34.14 -5.01 -12.51
C CYS A 9 33.83 -6.51 -12.49
N ASP A 10 34.74 -7.28 -11.89
CA ASP A 10 34.66 -8.75 -11.82
C ASP A 10 33.41 -9.28 -11.10
N LYS A 11 32.81 -8.45 -10.24
CA LYS A 11 31.62 -8.76 -9.44
C LYS A 11 30.29 -8.57 -10.19
N LEU A 12 30.32 -8.11 -11.45
CA LEU A 12 29.10 -7.95 -12.23
C LEU A 12 28.53 -9.32 -12.63
N PRO A 13 27.19 -9.49 -12.53
CA PRO A 13 26.54 -10.73 -12.93
C PRO A 13 26.77 -11.00 -14.41
N THR A 14 27.14 -12.23 -14.73
CA THR A 14 27.41 -12.67 -16.11
C THR A 14 26.14 -12.97 -16.88
N SER A 15 25.02 -13.14 -16.17
CA SER A 15 23.71 -13.43 -16.76
C SER A 15 22.59 -12.72 -16.01
N HIS A 16 21.44 -12.61 -16.68
CA HIS A 16 20.21 -12.12 -16.04
C HIS A 16 19.76 -12.99 -14.84
N TYR A 17 20.08 -14.29 -14.85
CA TYR A 17 19.81 -15.17 -13.72
C TYR A 17 20.68 -14.81 -12.50
N GLU A 18 21.98 -14.58 -12.70
CA GLU A 18 22.88 -14.14 -11.62
C GLU A 18 22.49 -12.76 -11.09
N ALA A 19 22.12 -11.83 -11.98
CA ALA A 19 21.63 -10.52 -11.58
C ALA A 19 20.39 -10.65 -10.68
N LYS A 20 19.43 -11.51 -11.06
CA LYS A 20 18.26 -11.81 -10.24
C LYS A 20 18.60 -12.43 -8.90
N LYS A 21 19.62 -13.31 -8.83
CA LYS A 21 20.07 -13.92 -7.58
C LYS A 21 20.66 -12.86 -6.63
N ILE A 22 21.53 -11.99 -7.14
CA ILE A 22 22.09 -10.88 -6.37
C ILE A 22 20.98 -9.94 -5.87
N ILE A 23 20.03 -9.56 -6.72
CA ILE A 23 18.88 -8.71 -6.34
C ILE A 23 18.00 -9.40 -5.27
N LYS A 24 17.80 -10.72 -5.37
CA LYS A 24 17.08 -11.51 -4.37
C LYS A 24 17.78 -11.44 -3.01
N ASP A 25 19.09 -11.61 -2.98
CA ASP A 25 19.90 -11.58 -1.75
C ASP A 25 19.93 -10.17 -1.13
N LEU A 26 19.80 -9.11 -1.93
CA LEU A 26 19.60 -7.74 -1.46
C LEU A 26 18.19 -7.50 -0.88
N GLY A 27 17.34 -8.53 -0.78
CA GLY A 27 15.97 -8.48 -0.27
C GLY A 27 15.06 -7.52 -1.03
N LEU A 28 15.30 -7.39 -2.33
CA LEU A 28 14.38 -6.76 -3.29
C LEU A 28 13.48 -7.83 -3.95
N HIS A 29 13.28 -8.96 -3.27
CA HIS A 29 12.40 -10.02 -3.75
C HIS A 29 10.95 -9.64 -3.50
N TYR A 30 10.07 -10.12 -4.36
CA TYR A 30 8.64 -10.05 -4.18
C TYR A 30 8.08 -11.47 -4.25
N GLU A 31 7.03 -11.69 -3.50
CA GLU A 31 6.25 -12.91 -3.54
C GLU A 31 5.24 -12.82 -4.69
N LYS A 32 5.08 -13.92 -5.40
CA LYS A 32 4.05 -14.06 -6.44
C LYS A 32 2.91 -14.85 -5.84
N ILE A 33 1.74 -14.22 -5.78
CA ILE A 33 0.53 -14.84 -5.29
C ILE A 33 -0.44 -14.89 -6.46
N ASP A 34 -0.90 -16.08 -6.79
CA ASP A 34 -1.85 -16.25 -7.89
C ASP A 34 -3.22 -15.71 -7.45
N ALA A 35 -4.00 -15.19 -8.39
CA ALA A 35 -5.34 -14.70 -8.14
C ALA A 35 -6.35 -15.33 -9.09
N CYS A 36 -7.58 -15.48 -8.60
CA CYS A 36 -8.71 -15.91 -9.42
C CYS A 36 -8.96 -14.89 -10.54
N ASP A 37 -9.34 -15.35 -11.74
CA ASP A 37 -9.63 -14.45 -12.86
C ASP A 37 -10.82 -13.51 -12.57
N ASN A 38 -11.77 -13.98 -11.76
CA ASN A 38 -12.92 -13.20 -11.30
C ASN A 38 -12.67 -12.47 -9.97
N ASP A 39 -11.42 -12.34 -9.53
CA ASP A 39 -11.02 -11.59 -8.33
C ASP A 39 -11.61 -12.11 -7.00
N CYS A 40 -12.25 -13.30 -7.00
CA CYS A 40 -12.95 -13.82 -5.82
C CYS A 40 -12.02 -14.19 -4.66
N ILE A 41 -10.81 -14.66 -4.96
CA ILE A 41 -9.77 -15.03 -4.00
C ILE A 41 -8.38 -14.77 -4.58
N ILE A 42 -7.41 -14.64 -3.69
CA ILE A 42 -6.00 -14.96 -3.98
C ILE A 42 -5.66 -16.35 -3.42
N TYR A 43 -4.80 -17.09 -4.12
CA TYR A 43 -4.31 -18.41 -3.71
C TYR A 43 -3.23 -18.24 -2.63
N TYR A 44 -3.66 -17.79 -1.46
CA TYR A 44 -2.84 -17.43 -0.30
C TYR A 44 -3.36 -18.15 0.94
N LYS A 45 -2.46 -18.55 1.86
CA LYS A 45 -2.76 -19.28 3.10
C LYS A 45 -3.74 -20.45 2.89
N GLU A 46 -4.97 -20.35 3.37
CA GLU A 46 -6.00 -21.39 3.28
C GLU A 46 -6.30 -21.85 1.83
N TYR A 47 -6.04 -20.98 0.84
CA TYR A 47 -6.23 -21.29 -0.57
C TYR A 47 -4.91 -21.53 -1.32
N GLY A 48 -3.76 -21.58 -0.63
CA GLY A 48 -2.43 -21.67 -1.24
C GLY A 48 -2.26 -22.88 -2.18
N GLU A 49 -2.82 -24.02 -1.78
CA GLU A 49 -2.75 -25.29 -2.54
C GLU A 49 -4.00 -25.56 -3.39
N ALA A 50 -4.98 -24.65 -3.39
CA ALA A 50 -6.20 -24.84 -4.17
C ALA A 50 -5.88 -24.83 -5.68
N LEU A 51 -6.49 -25.76 -6.41
CA LEU A 51 -6.38 -25.87 -7.87
C LEU A 51 -7.54 -25.18 -8.61
N GLU A 52 -8.62 -24.89 -7.89
CA GLU A 52 -9.81 -24.18 -8.36
C GLU A 52 -10.26 -23.14 -7.33
N CYS A 53 -10.98 -22.12 -7.79
CA CYS A 53 -11.58 -21.12 -6.91
C CYS A 53 -12.78 -21.75 -6.16
N PRO A 54 -12.83 -21.71 -4.82
CA PRO A 54 -13.95 -22.27 -4.06
C PRO A 54 -15.28 -21.50 -4.27
N VAL A 55 -15.19 -20.25 -4.71
CA VAL A 55 -16.35 -19.36 -4.91
C VAL A 55 -16.95 -19.53 -6.31
N CYS A 56 -16.15 -19.32 -7.37
CA CYS A 56 -16.64 -19.35 -8.75
C CYS A 56 -16.28 -20.61 -9.54
N ARG A 57 -15.56 -21.57 -8.93
CA ARG A 57 -15.13 -22.85 -9.53
C ARG A 57 -14.22 -22.74 -10.75
N LEU A 58 -13.73 -21.54 -11.07
CA LEU A 58 -12.74 -21.37 -12.13
C LEU A 58 -11.40 -22.05 -11.76
N PRO A 59 -10.73 -22.70 -12.73
CA PRO A 59 -9.41 -23.27 -12.51
C PRO A 59 -8.39 -22.18 -12.23
N ARG A 60 -7.41 -22.45 -11.36
CA ARG A 60 -6.29 -21.55 -11.05
C ARG A 60 -5.45 -21.21 -12.29
N TRP A 61 -5.31 -22.18 -13.18
CA TRP A 61 -4.41 -22.11 -14.33
C TRP A 61 -5.16 -21.88 -15.63
N GLN A 62 -4.52 -21.16 -16.55
CA GLN A 62 -4.98 -21.00 -17.92
C GLN A 62 -4.93 -22.34 -18.68
N PRO A 63 -5.82 -22.57 -19.66
CA PRO A 63 -5.77 -23.75 -20.51
C PRO A 63 -4.43 -23.85 -21.24
N LYS A 64 -3.83 -25.05 -21.27
CA LYS A 64 -2.62 -25.27 -22.07
C LYS A 64 -2.99 -25.30 -23.55
N GLY A 65 -2.15 -24.69 -24.39
CA GLY A 65 -2.31 -24.73 -25.85
C GLY A 65 -2.20 -26.16 -26.43
N LYS A 66 -2.41 -26.28 -27.75
CA LYS A 66 -2.53 -27.56 -28.49
C LYS A 66 -1.43 -28.60 -28.25
N SER A 67 -0.23 -28.19 -27.83
CA SER A 67 0.88 -29.11 -27.55
C SER A 67 0.81 -29.78 -26.17
N GLY A 68 -0.05 -29.32 -25.25
CA GLY A 68 -0.16 -29.80 -23.86
C GLY A 68 1.11 -29.66 -23.00
N LYS A 69 2.21 -29.23 -23.62
CA LYS A 69 3.56 -29.11 -23.05
C LYS A 69 3.77 -27.67 -22.63
N GLY A 70 4.01 -27.45 -21.34
CA GLY A 70 4.27 -26.12 -20.79
C GLY A 70 4.07 -26.06 -19.28
N LYS A 71 4.67 -25.04 -18.67
CA LYS A 71 4.44 -24.70 -17.26
C LYS A 71 3.00 -24.20 -17.09
N ASN A 72 2.42 -24.46 -15.93
CA ASN A 72 1.12 -23.88 -15.58
C ASN A 72 1.28 -22.37 -15.44
N VAL A 73 0.36 -21.62 -16.05
CA VAL A 73 0.34 -20.15 -16.01
C VAL A 73 -0.94 -19.74 -15.31
N PRO A 74 -0.89 -18.95 -14.23
CA PRO A 74 -2.08 -18.49 -13.53
C PRO A 74 -2.81 -17.43 -14.35
N TRP A 75 -4.10 -17.21 -14.08
CA TRP A 75 -4.86 -16.13 -14.71
C TRP A 75 -4.30 -14.76 -14.35
N LYS A 76 -4.10 -14.51 -13.06
CA LYS A 76 -3.58 -13.26 -12.50
C LYS A 76 -2.48 -13.56 -11.48
N VAL A 77 -1.52 -12.63 -11.37
CA VAL A 77 -0.44 -12.70 -10.37
C VAL A 77 -0.34 -11.37 -9.64
N LEU A 78 -0.72 -11.38 -8.36
CA LEU A 78 -0.39 -10.34 -7.41
C LEU A 78 1.11 -10.41 -7.10
N ARG A 79 1.80 -9.26 -7.16
CA ARG A 79 3.16 -9.15 -6.63
C ARG A 79 3.10 -8.49 -5.26
N TYR A 80 3.52 -9.22 -4.24
CA TYR A 80 3.55 -8.76 -2.86
C TYR A 80 4.99 -8.50 -2.42
N PHE A 81 5.22 -7.33 -1.85
CA PHE A 81 6.51 -6.82 -1.39
C PHE A 81 6.40 -6.61 0.13
N PRO A 82 6.89 -7.57 0.95
CA PRO A 82 6.84 -7.46 2.40
C PRO A 82 7.48 -6.16 2.91
N ILE A 83 6.86 -5.52 3.89
CA ILE A 83 7.32 -4.23 4.42
C ILE A 83 8.20 -4.36 5.65
N THR A 84 8.08 -5.45 6.42
CA THR A 84 8.76 -5.62 7.70
C THR A 84 10.26 -5.44 7.58
N SER A 85 10.89 -6.22 6.69
CA SER A 85 12.34 -6.16 6.46
C SER A 85 12.80 -4.80 5.92
N ARG A 86 11.94 -4.10 5.17
CA ARG A 86 12.22 -2.77 4.61
C ARG A 86 12.19 -1.70 5.68
N LEU A 87 11.25 -1.78 6.61
CA LEU A 87 11.19 -0.91 7.79
C LEU A 87 12.39 -1.13 8.70
N GLN A 88 12.76 -2.39 8.98
CA GLN A 88 13.96 -2.70 9.77
C GLN A 88 15.22 -2.08 9.16
N ARG A 89 15.35 -2.08 7.82
CA ARG A 89 16.49 -1.45 7.13
C ARG A 89 16.59 0.06 7.39
N LEU A 90 15.48 0.76 7.59
CA LEU A 90 15.51 2.18 7.95
C LEU A 90 16.17 2.39 9.32
N PHE A 91 16.01 1.45 10.25
CA PHE A 91 16.66 1.47 11.57
C PHE A 91 18.09 0.92 11.57
N MET A 92 18.43 0.01 10.65
CA MET A 92 19.79 -0.54 10.54
C MET A 92 20.77 0.38 9.78
N SER A 93 20.27 1.38 9.07
CA SER A 93 21.09 2.32 8.30
C SER A 93 21.39 3.59 9.09
N SER A 94 22.67 3.91 9.25
CA SER A 94 23.13 5.12 9.97
C SER A 94 22.64 6.42 9.33
N LYS A 95 22.26 6.38 8.04
CA LYS A 95 21.72 7.53 7.30
C LYS A 95 20.24 7.82 7.61
N THR A 96 19.50 6.84 8.11
CA THR A 96 18.02 6.91 8.21
C THR A 96 17.51 6.69 9.62
N ALA A 97 18.25 5.98 10.48
CA ALA A 97 17.77 5.57 11.79
C ALA A 97 17.39 6.75 12.70
N ALA A 98 18.24 7.79 12.80
CA ALA A 98 17.90 9.00 13.54
C ALA A 98 16.67 9.71 12.95
N SER A 99 16.54 9.73 11.61
CA SER A 99 15.38 10.32 10.94
C SER A 99 14.07 9.58 11.25
N MET A 100 14.09 8.31 11.61
CA MET A 100 12.89 7.55 12.01
C MET A 100 12.32 7.98 13.37
N ARG A 101 13.08 8.72 14.18
CA ARG A 101 12.61 9.33 15.43
C ARG A 101 12.40 10.85 15.33
N TRP A 102 12.66 11.42 14.15
CA TRP A 102 12.60 12.86 13.91
C TRP A 102 11.27 13.48 14.32
N HIS A 103 10.14 12.83 13.99
CA HIS A 103 8.79 13.32 14.29
C HIS A 103 8.55 13.59 15.79
N PHE A 104 9.29 12.90 16.65
CA PHE A 104 9.21 13.00 18.10
C PHE A 104 10.30 13.93 18.66
N GLU A 105 11.55 13.73 18.26
CA GLU A 105 12.72 14.40 18.85
C GLU A 105 12.96 15.82 18.31
N ASN A 106 12.80 16.02 17.00
CA ASN A 106 13.30 17.20 16.28
C ASN A 106 12.20 18.00 15.57
N ARG A 107 10.94 17.57 15.66
CA ARG A 107 9.80 18.29 15.10
C ARG A 107 9.53 19.58 15.88
N VAL A 108 9.37 20.69 15.15
CA VAL A 108 8.96 21.98 15.70
C VAL A 108 7.48 21.91 16.13
N LYS A 109 7.19 22.30 17.37
CA LYS A 109 5.82 22.31 17.96
C LYS A 109 5.36 23.75 18.19
N ASP A 110 5.18 24.51 17.12
CA ASP A 110 4.77 25.93 17.13
C ASP A 110 3.26 26.14 16.90
N GLY A 111 2.49 25.06 16.88
CA GLY A 111 1.04 25.09 16.61
C GLY A 111 0.66 25.11 15.13
N LEU A 112 1.63 25.11 14.21
CA LEU A 112 1.37 25.05 12.77
C LEU A 112 1.37 23.61 12.25
N LEU A 113 0.60 23.35 11.18
CA LEU A 113 0.61 22.05 10.50
C LEU A 113 1.80 21.97 9.52
N ARG A 114 2.92 21.39 9.96
CA ARG A 114 4.16 21.24 9.19
C ARG A 114 4.40 19.82 8.71
N HIS A 115 3.81 18.84 9.40
CA HIS A 115 4.03 17.43 9.23
C HIS A 115 2.75 16.65 9.66
N PRO A 116 2.48 15.44 9.11
CA PRO A 116 1.42 14.53 9.59
C PRO A 116 1.25 14.44 11.12
N ALA A 117 2.35 14.45 11.86
CA ALA A 117 2.39 14.40 13.32
C ALA A 117 1.83 15.65 14.03
N ASP A 118 1.61 16.75 13.32
CA ASP A 118 0.93 17.95 13.84
C ASP A 118 -0.61 17.81 13.79
N SER A 119 -1.13 16.83 13.03
CA SER A 119 -2.56 16.65 12.83
C SER A 119 -3.29 16.17 14.08
N GLU A 120 -4.55 16.56 14.23
CA GLU A 120 -5.43 16.07 15.30
C GLU A 120 -5.65 14.56 15.21
N ALA A 121 -5.63 13.98 14.01
CA ALA A 121 -5.75 12.53 13.83
C ALA A 121 -4.57 11.79 14.48
N TRP A 122 -3.36 12.30 14.32
CA TRP A 122 -2.17 11.73 14.95
C TRP A 122 -2.21 11.86 16.47
N LYS A 123 -2.54 13.03 17.00
CA LYS A 123 -2.62 13.27 18.45
C LYS A 123 -3.65 12.33 19.10
N LYS A 124 -4.85 12.23 18.52
CA LYS A 124 -5.91 11.32 19.02
C LYS A 124 -5.50 9.86 18.95
N PHE A 125 -4.75 9.47 17.91
CA PHE A 125 -4.21 8.11 17.83
C PHE A 125 -3.21 7.84 18.96
N ASP A 126 -2.29 8.76 19.20
CA ASP A 126 -1.30 8.64 20.29
C ASP A 126 -1.96 8.62 21.67
N GLU A 127 -2.99 9.45 21.88
CA GLU A 127 -3.82 9.44 23.12
C GLU A 127 -4.52 8.10 23.33
N LYS A 128 -5.09 7.52 22.27
CA LYS A 128 -5.81 6.24 22.34
C LYS A 128 -4.85 5.05 22.50
N HIS A 129 -3.64 5.14 21.95
CA HIS A 129 -2.67 4.06 21.87
C HIS A 129 -1.35 4.46 22.55
N GLY A 130 -1.42 4.85 23.83
CA GLY A 130 -0.27 5.36 24.60
C GLY A 130 0.94 4.43 24.58
N THR A 131 0.76 3.12 24.78
CA THR A 131 1.86 2.13 24.74
C THR A 131 2.55 2.06 23.38
N PHE A 132 1.84 2.31 22.28
CA PHE A 132 2.44 2.43 20.96
C PHE A 132 3.17 3.76 20.81
N ALA A 133 2.59 4.86 21.31
CA ALA A 133 3.14 6.20 21.16
C ALA A 133 4.38 6.48 22.04
N GLU A 134 4.51 5.76 23.17
CA GLU A 134 5.64 5.85 24.10
C GLU A 134 6.98 5.55 23.45
N ASP A 135 7.03 4.61 22.50
CA ASP A 135 8.25 4.33 21.74
C ASP A 135 8.23 5.10 20.40
N PRO A 136 9.04 6.17 20.24
CA PRO A 136 9.09 6.94 19.01
C PRO A 136 9.64 6.16 17.81
N ARG A 137 10.16 4.95 18.02
CA ARG A 137 10.60 4.06 16.93
C ARG A 137 9.45 3.25 16.33
N ASN A 138 8.26 3.24 16.95
CA ASN A 138 7.07 2.65 16.34
C ASN A 138 6.64 3.44 15.10
N VAL A 139 6.33 2.71 14.02
CA VAL A 139 6.17 3.27 12.68
C VAL A 139 4.72 3.62 12.38
N ARG A 140 4.49 4.86 11.95
CA ARG A 140 3.19 5.32 11.47
C ARG A 140 3.23 5.45 9.96
N LEU A 141 2.32 4.77 9.30
CA LEU A 141 2.28 4.59 7.86
C LEU A 141 1.07 5.31 7.26
N GLY A 142 1.29 6.06 6.18
CA GLY A 142 0.23 6.44 5.25
C GLY A 142 0.11 5.38 4.17
N LEU A 143 -1.11 5.09 3.71
CA LEU A 143 -1.36 4.20 2.57
C LEU A 143 -1.94 5.00 1.42
N ALA A 144 -1.52 4.74 0.17
CA ALA A 144 -2.17 5.29 -1.01
C ALA A 144 -2.31 4.22 -2.09
N THR A 145 -3.39 4.30 -2.87
CA THR A 145 -3.57 3.45 -4.04
C THR A 145 -4.39 4.18 -5.10
N ASP A 146 -4.05 3.93 -6.36
CA ASP A 146 -4.79 4.43 -7.52
C ASP A 146 -4.51 3.53 -8.73
N GLY A 147 -5.38 3.55 -9.73
CA GLY A 147 -5.18 2.84 -10.98
C GLY A 147 -4.28 3.63 -11.92
N PHE A 148 -3.23 3.00 -12.45
CA PHE A 148 -2.39 3.59 -13.50
C PHE A 148 -2.23 2.67 -14.70
N ASN A 149 -1.91 3.25 -15.86
CA ASN A 149 -1.65 2.53 -17.09
C ASN A 149 -0.14 2.49 -17.41
N PRO A 150 0.55 1.35 -17.24
CA PRO A 150 1.97 1.24 -17.52
C PRO A 150 2.32 1.23 -19.01
N PHE A 151 1.35 1.06 -19.92
CA PHE A 151 1.60 0.90 -21.36
C PHE A 151 1.35 2.18 -22.19
N GLY A 152 1.10 3.31 -21.53
CA GLY A 152 0.86 4.62 -22.17
C GLY A 152 -0.44 4.71 -22.98
N ASN A 153 -0.61 5.81 -23.72
CA ASN A 153 -1.84 6.20 -24.44
C ASN A 153 -2.37 5.20 -25.49
N MET A 154 -1.67 4.08 -25.77
CA MET A 154 -2.09 3.12 -26.79
C MET A 154 -3.07 2.05 -26.29
N ASN A 155 -3.26 1.90 -24.98
CA ASN A 155 -4.27 0.97 -24.45
C ASN A 155 -5.00 1.57 -23.25
N VAL A 156 -5.99 2.43 -23.52
CA VAL A 156 -6.78 3.17 -22.50
C VAL A 156 -7.51 2.22 -21.52
N ALA A 157 -7.68 0.94 -21.87
CA ALA A 157 -8.41 -0.03 -21.08
C ALA A 157 -7.56 -0.78 -20.03
N HIS A 158 -6.26 -0.51 -19.89
CA HIS A 158 -5.41 -1.17 -18.91
C HIS A 158 -5.21 -0.33 -17.64
N SER A 159 -5.52 -0.91 -16.49
CA SER A 159 -5.33 -0.33 -15.17
C SER A 159 -4.67 -1.35 -14.24
N THR A 160 -3.45 -1.03 -13.79
CA THR A 160 -2.70 -1.74 -12.75
C THR A 160 -2.76 -0.91 -11.47
N TRP A 161 -2.87 -1.54 -10.31
CA TRP A 161 -3.08 -0.84 -9.04
C TRP A 161 -1.91 -1.12 -8.06
N PRO A 162 -1.00 -0.16 -7.85
CA PRO A 162 -0.02 -0.24 -6.78
C PRO A 162 -0.66 0.16 -5.45
N VAL A 163 -0.27 -0.51 -4.38
CA VAL A 163 -0.53 -0.08 -3.01
C VAL A 163 0.79 0.41 -2.42
N LEU A 164 0.84 1.70 -2.13
CA LEU A 164 2.02 2.41 -1.66
C LEU A 164 1.89 2.73 -0.17
N LEU A 165 2.98 2.63 0.56
CA LEU A 165 3.10 2.96 1.97
C LEU A 165 4.19 4.01 2.20
N PHE A 166 3.91 4.93 3.12
CA PHE A 166 4.79 6.05 3.44
C PHE A 166 5.10 6.07 4.94
N PRO A 167 6.36 5.89 5.36
CA PRO A 167 6.76 5.98 6.77
C PRO A 167 6.79 7.46 7.20
N TYR A 168 5.70 7.92 7.80
CA TYR A 168 5.56 9.29 8.30
C TYR A 168 6.42 9.58 9.52
N ASN A 169 7.18 8.61 10.03
CA ASN A 169 8.21 8.87 11.03
C ASN A 169 9.31 9.81 10.51
N LEU A 170 9.58 9.76 9.20
CA LEU A 170 10.63 10.51 8.52
C LEU A 170 10.28 12.01 8.38
N PRO A 171 11.28 12.88 8.32
CA PRO A 171 11.06 14.32 8.14
C PRO A 171 10.41 14.65 6.77
N PRO A 172 9.78 15.84 6.63
CA PRO A 172 9.08 16.27 5.41
C PRO A 172 9.91 16.19 4.12
N TRP A 173 11.22 16.44 4.20
CA TRP A 173 12.12 16.37 3.04
C TRP A 173 12.49 14.94 2.63
N MET A 174 12.13 13.93 3.42
CA MET A 174 12.38 12.51 3.17
C MET A 174 11.10 11.71 2.94
N CYS A 175 10.05 11.87 3.75
CA CYS A 175 8.93 10.93 3.84
C CYS A 175 8.18 10.65 2.51
N MET A 176 8.22 11.59 1.56
CA MET A 176 7.60 11.45 0.23
C MET A 176 8.61 11.23 -0.91
N LYS A 177 9.89 11.00 -0.62
CA LYS A 177 10.89 10.70 -1.65
C LYS A 177 10.80 9.23 -2.07
N GLU A 178 11.15 8.96 -3.33
CA GLU A 178 11.11 7.63 -3.95
C GLU A 178 11.75 6.52 -3.07
N PRO A 179 12.95 6.70 -2.45
CA PRO A 179 13.57 5.63 -1.65
C PRO A 179 12.75 5.22 -0.41
N TYR A 180 11.84 6.08 0.05
CA TYR A 180 10.99 5.87 1.22
C TYR A 180 9.53 5.62 0.85
N THR A 181 9.22 5.50 -0.44
CA THR A 181 7.89 5.11 -0.92
C THR A 181 7.85 3.60 -1.09
N PHE A 182 7.10 2.92 -0.23
CA PHE A 182 7.07 1.46 -0.20
C PHE A 182 5.90 0.92 -1.00
N MET A 183 6.15 0.51 -2.24
CA MET A 183 5.20 -0.35 -2.94
C MET A 183 5.13 -1.69 -2.23
N SER A 184 3.97 -2.01 -1.65
CA SER A 184 3.71 -3.27 -0.95
C SER A 184 2.95 -4.26 -1.83
N LEU A 185 2.04 -3.78 -2.68
CA LEU A 185 1.29 -4.63 -3.60
C LEU A 185 1.33 -4.03 -5.00
N LEU A 186 1.40 -4.91 -6.00
CA LEU A 186 1.14 -4.56 -7.39
C LEU A 186 0.06 -5.50 -7.93
N ILE A 187 -1.17 -5.00 -7.93
CA ILE A 187 -2.37 -5.72 -8.37
C ILE A 187 -2.41 -5.70 -9.91
N PRO A 188 -2.51 -6.86 -10.57
CA PRO A 188 -2.44 -6.94 -12.02
C PRO A 188 -3.67 -6.34 -12.69
N GLY A 189 -3.45 -5.67 -13.83
CA GLY A 189 -4.55 -5.34 -14.76
C GLY A 189 -5.00 -6.55 -15.59
N PRO A 190 -5.82 -6.35 -16.64
CA PRO A 190 -6.10 -5.07 -17.30
C PRO A 190 -7.22 -4.25 -16.65
N LYS A 191 -8.11 -4.86 -15.87
CA LYS A 191 -9.15 -4.13 -15.16
C LYS A 191 -8.69 -3.89 -13.72
N GLY A 192 -9.04 -2.73 -13.17
CA GLY A 192 -8.83 -2.48 -11.76
C GLY A 192 -9.64 -3.47 -10.89
N PRO A 193 -9.21 -3.72 -9.64
CA PRO A 193 -9.85 -4.69 -8.76
C PRO A 193 -11.28 -4.28 -8.35
N GLY A 194 -11.64 -3.00 -8.51
CA GLY A 194 -12.96 -2.52 -8.14
C GLY A 194 -13.25 -2.78 -6.65
N ASN A 195 -14.43 -3.33 -6.37
CA ASN A 195 -14.82 -3.64 -4.99
C ASN A 195 -14.04 -4.81 -4.38
N ASP A 196 -13.35 -5.62 -5.19
CA ASP A 196 -12.61 -6.80 -4.75
C ASP A 196 -11.15 -6.46 -4.35
N ILE A 197 -10.84 -5.18 -4.12
CA ILE A 197 -9.51 -4.74 -3.70
C ILE A 197 -9.10 -5.30 -2.34
N ASP A 198 -10.07 -5.58 -1.47
CA ASP A 198 -9.87 -6.18 -0.15
C ASP A 198 -9.25 -7.58 -0.24
N VAL A 199 -9.63 -8.37 -1.25
CA VAL A 199 -9.05 -9.68 -1.54
C VAL A 199 -7.54 -9.56 -1.78
N TYR A 200 -7.13 -8.53 -2.51
CA TYR A 200 -5.72 -8.27 -2.81
C TYR A 200 -4.93 -7.67 -1.65
N LEU A 201 -5.60 -6.92 -0.76
CA LEU A 201 -4.98 -6.32 0.42
C LEU A 201 -4.64 -7.35 1.50
N ARG A 202 -5.21 -8.55 1.44
CA ARG A 202 -5.09 -9.56 2.51
C ARG A 202 -3.64 -9.83 2.98
N PRO A 203 -2.63 -10.04 2.11
CA PRO A 203 -1.26 -10.31 2.58
C PRO A 203 -0.67 -9.14 3.36
N LEU A 204 -0.94 -7.91 2.92
CA LEU A 204 -0.49 -6.69 3.60
C LEU A 204 -1.22 -6.51 4.95
N ILE A 205 -2.53 -6.76 4.99
CA ILE A 205 -3.31 -6.68 6.24
C ILE A 205 -2.77 -7.69 7.26
N ASP A 206 -2.47 -8.91 6.84
CA ASP A 206 -1.91 -9.94 7.72
C ASP A 206 -0.53 -9.54 8.26
N GLU A 207 0.36 -8.96 7.43
CA GLU A 207 1.66 -8.44 7.88
C GLU A 207 1.51 -7.23 8.84
N LEU A 208 0.57 -6.33 8.56
CA LEU A 208 0.29 -5.18 9.43
C LEU A 208 -0.28 -5.60 10.79
N ASN A 209 -1.16 -6.62 10.82
CA ASN A 209 -1.68 -7.17 12.07
C ASN A 209 -0.56 -7.78 12.91
N GLU A 210 0.35 -8.55 12.29
CA GLU A 210 1.51 -9.11 12.98
C GLU A 210 2.41 -8.00 13.57
N LEU A 211 2.70 -6.95 12.78
CA LEU A 211 3.47 -5.78 13.23
C LEU A 211 2.77 -5.02 14.37
N TRP A 212 1.44 -4.98 14.38
CA TRP A 212 0.68 -4.28 15.42
C TRP A 212 0.61 -5.10 16.72
N GLU A 213 0.23 -6.36 16.63
CA GLU A 213 -0.01 -7.24 17.78
C GLU A 213 1.31 -7.64 18.45
N ASN A 214 2.19 -8.30 17.69
CA ASN A 214 3.43 -8.88 18.20
C ASN A 214 4.60 -7.92 18.00
N GLY A 215 4.64 -7.18 16.88
CA GLY A 215 5.79 -6.41 16.46
C GLY A 215 6.95 -7.31 16.05
N VAL A 216 8.10 -6.70 15.74
CA VAL A 216 9.31 -7.43 15.32
C VAL A 216 10.56 -6.87 15.97
N ASN A 217 11.40 -7.77 16.50
CA ASN A 217 12.68 -7.38 17.08
C ASN A 217 13.56 -6.72 16.02
N THR A 218 13.96 -5.47 16.28
CA THR A 218 14.64 -4.61 15.31
C THR A 218 15.81 -3.91 15.97
N TYR A 219 16.96 -3.91 15.28
CA TYR A 219 18.14 -3.20 15.74
C TYR A 219 18.14 -1.75 15.22
N ASP A 220 18.17 -0.79 16.13
CA ASP A 220 18.35 0.63 15.83
C ASP A 220 19.84 0.99 15.96
N ILE A 221 20.51 1.23 14.83
CA ILE A 221 21.94 1.59 14.80
C ILE A 221 22.21 2.94 15.46
N SER A 222 21.22 3.84 15.52
CA SER A 222 21.38 5.16 16.12
C SER A 222 21.38 5.10 17.65
N THR A 223 20.64 4.18 18.27
CA THR A 223 20.67 3.96 19.73
C THR A 223 21.50 2.75 20.12
N GLN A 224 21.99 1.98 19.14
CA GLN A 224 22.70 0.70 19.31
C GLN A 224 21.94 -0.32 20.16
N GLN A 225 20.61 -0.31 20.06
CA GLN A 225 19.73 -1.14 20.87
C GLN A 225 18.71 -1.87 20.00
N ASN A 226 18.32 -3.05 20.48
CA ASN A 226 17.16 -3.75 19.95
C ASN A 226 15.89 -3.19 20.59
N PHE A 227 14.82 -3.15 19.81
CA PHE A 227 13.49 -2.79 20.27
C PHE A 227 12.42 -3.60 19.51
N GLN A 228 11.23 -3.69 20.09
CA GLN A 228 10.11 -4.33 19.46
C GLN A 228 9.40 -3.33 18.55
N MET A 229 9.77 -3.31 17.26
CA MET A 229 9.18 -2.40 16.29
C MET A 229 7.73 -2.81 15.99
N LYS A 230 6.81 -1.88 16.24
CA LYS A 230 5.41 -1.99 15.79
C LYS A 230 5.13 -1.01 14.64
N ALA A 231 4.08 -1.29 13.87
CA ALA A 231 3.61 -0.40 12.81
C ALA A 231 2.09 -0.23 12.83
N ALA A 232 1.62 0.94 12.42
CA ALA A 232 0.19 1.25 12.29
C ALA A 232 -0.10 2.09 11.05
N ILE A 233 -1.24 1.85 10.40
CA ILE A 233 -1.76 2.69 9.32
C ILE A 233 -2.55 3.83 9.93
N MET A 234 -2.17 5.07 9.62
CA MET A 234 -2.83 6.27 10.14
C MET A 234 -4.06 6.64 9.31
N TRP A 235 -3.92 6.61 7.99
CA TRP A 235 -4.98 6.94 7.03
C TRP A 235 -4.62 6.48 5.63
N THR A 236 -5.63 6.50 4.76
CA THR A 236 -5.48 6.24 3.32
C THR A 236 -5.62 7.54 2.53
N VAL A 237 -4.71 7.78 1.58
CA VAL A 237 -4.73 8.92 0.65
C VAL A 237 -5.14 8.40 -0.72
N ASN A 238 -6.40 8.62 -1.07
CA ASN A 238 -7.00 8.11 -2.29
C ASN A 238 -7.75 9.24 -3.00
N ASP A 239 -7.84 9.16 -4.33
CA ASP A 239 -8.84 9.93 -5.06
C ASP A 239 -10.26 9.41 -4.74
N PHE A 240 -11.29 10.12 -5.20
CA PHE A 240 -12.65 9.79 -4.81
C PHE A 240 -13.15 8.41 -5.31
N PRO A 241 -12.82 7.98 -6.55
CA PRO A 241 -13.02 6.60 -6.99
C PRO A 241 -12.27 5.54 -6.18
N ALA A 242 -10.96 5.68 -5.97
CA ALA A 242 -10.17 4.71 -5.21
C ALA A 242 -10.62 4.64 -3.75
N TYR A 243 -11.04 5.77 -3.17
CA TYR A 243 -11.66 5.81 -1.84
C TYR A 243 -12.90 4.91 -1.76
N ALA A 244 -13.73 4.87 -2.80
CA ALA A 244 -14.92 4.02 -2.83
C ALA A 244 -14.56 2.55 -2.66
N TYR A 245 -13.57 2.09 -3.42
CA TYR A 245 -13.09 0.71 -3.38
C TYR A 245 -12.43 0.39 -2.03
N MET A 246 -11.56 1.27 -1.55
CA MET A 246 -10.83 1.06 -0.28
C MET A 246 -11.75 1.09 0.96
N SER A 247 -12.82 1.88 0.95
CA SER A 247 -13.74 2.01 2.08
C SER A 247 -14.97 1.10 2.00
N GLY A 248 -15.22 0.49 0.84
CA GLY A 248 -16.50 -0.16 0.53
C GLY A 248 -17.68 0.82 0.48
N TRP A 249 -17.43 2.13 0.50
CA TRP A 249 -18.47 3.16 0.48
C TRP A 249 -18.80 3.59 -0.94
N SER A 250 -20.07 3.83 -1.23
CA SER A 250 -20.46 4.37 -2.52
C SER A 250 -20.08 5.85 -2.63
N THR A 251 -19.14 6.20 -3.50
CA THR A 251 -18.80 7.60 -3.82
C THR A 251 -19.59 8.14 -5.02
N LYS A 252 -20.67 7.43 -5.41
CA LYS A 252 -21.56 7.82 -6.51
C LYS A 252 -23.00 7.82 -6.01
N GLY A 253 -23.87 8.50 -6.75
CA GLY A 253 -25.30 8.48 -6.45
C GLY A 253 -25.65 9.27 -5.19
N ARG A 254 -26.78 8.92 -4.57
CA ARG A 254 -27.39 9.67 -3.47
C ARG A 254 -26.57 9.64 -2.17
N LEU A 255 -25.60 8.74 -2.05
CA LEU A 255 -24.81 8.50 -0.83
C LEU A 255 -23.33 8.85 -1.03
N ALA A 256 -22.99 9.63 -2.05
CA ALA A 256 -21.59 9.83 -2.45
C ALA A 256 -20.68 10.40 -1.36
N CYS A 257 -21.20 11.21 -0.42
CA CYS A 257 -20.37 11.81 0.61
C CYS A 257 -20.15 10.85 1.79
N PRO A 258 -18.91 10.38 2.02
CA PRO A 258 -18.63 9.46 3.12
C PRO A 258 -18.77 10.12 4.50
N CYS A 259 -18.58 11.43 4.60
CA CYS A 259 -18.74 12.18 5.85
C CYS A 259 -20.23 12.34 6.22
N CYS A 260 -21.08 12.65 5.24
CA CYS A 260 -22.51 12.84 5.47
C CYS A 260 -23.28 11.52 5.51
N ALA A 261 -22.77 10.48 4.82
CA ALA A 261 -23.39 9.18 4.69
C ALA A 261 -24.87 9.28 4.27
N LYS A 262 -25.79 8.69 5.06
CA LYS A 262 -27.25 8.75 4.83
C LYS A 262 -27.82 10.18 4.90
N LYS A 263 -27.08 11.11 5.49
CA LYS A 263 -27.43 12.54 5.58
C LYS A 263 -26.85 13.31 4.39
N THR A 264 -26.48 12.67 3.29
CA THR A 264 -26.04 13.38 2.08
C THR A 264 -27.23 14.09 1.45
N ASP A 265 -27.17 15.42 1.42
CA ASP A 265 -28.17 16.23 0.72
C ASP A 265 -27.93 16.17 -0.78
N HIS A 266 -28.97 15.86 -1.53
CA HIS A 266 -28.86 15.64 -2.96
C HIS A 266 -30.19 15.93 -3.67
N PHE A 267 -30.10 16.36 -4.91
CA PHE A 267 -31.23 16.35 -5.82
C PHE A 267 -30.79 15.96 -7.24
N SER A 268 -31.74 15.55 -8.05
CA SER A 268 -31.52 15.21 -9.45
C SER A 268 -31.95 16.37 -10.35
N LEU A 269 -31.09 16.77 -11.29
CA LEU A 269 -31.46 17.73 -12.31
C LEU A 269 -32.48 17.12 -13.26
N ALA A 270 -33.64 17.78 -13.41
CA ALA A 270 -34.78 17.29 -14.18
C ALA A 270 -34.43 16.87 -15.61
N ASN A 271 -33.60 17.66 -16.31
CA ASN A 271 -33.31 17.46 -17.74
C ASN A 271 -32.02 16.68 -18.02
N GLY A 272 -31.30 16.22 -16.99
CA GLY A 272 -29.99 15.60 -17.17
C GLY A 272 -29.71 14.36 -16.33
N SER A 273 -30.61 13.99 -15.41
CA SER A 273 -30.45 12.86 -14.46
C SER A 273 -29.18 12.90 -13.59
N LYS A 274 -28.38 13.97 -13.69
CA LYS A 274 -27.20 14.21 -12.87
C LYS A 274 -27.62 14.51 -11.45
N ILE A 275 -26.92 13.90 -10.49
CA ILE A 275 -27.10 14.16 -9.07
C ILE A 275 -26.21 15.33 -8.68
N CYS A 276 -26.82 16.35 -8.09
CA CYS A 276 -26.14 17.51 -7.54
C CYS A 276 -26.20 17.45 -6.01
N TYR A 277 -25.08 17.76 -5.36
CA TYR A 277 -24.98 17.80 -3.90
C TYR A 277 -25.02 19.26 -3.46
N MET A 278 -26.19 19.72 -3.06
CA MET A 278 -26.41 21.09 -2.60
C MET A 278 -26.66 21.04 -1.09
N GLY A 279 -25.74 21.61 -0.32
CA GLY A 279 -25.69 21.44 1.14
C GLY A 279 -24.27 21.47 1.72
N HIS A 280 -23.33 22.13 1.02
CA HIS A 280 -21.88 22.08 1.19
C HIS A 280 -21.34 22.75 2.48
N ARG A 281 -22.18 22.98 3.49
CA ARG A 281 -21.81 23.60 4.78
C ARG A 281 -22.50 22.99 6.00
N ARG A 282 -23.00 21.75 5.89
CA ARG A 282 -23.86 21.12 6.92
C ARG A 282 -23.20 20.98 8.31
N PHE A 283 -21.88 20.85 8.38
CA PHE A 283 -21.13 20.69 9.64
C PHE A 283 -20.36 21.94 10.06
N LEU A 284 -20.54 23.04 9.34
CA LEU A 284 -19.92 24.31 9.65
C LEU A 284 -20.94 25.20 10.37
N PRO A 285 -20.52 25.98 11.38
CA PRO A 285 -21.33 27.06 11.92
C PRO A 285 -21.84 28.00 10.81
N LYS A 286 -22.99 28.64 11.02
CA LYS A 286 -23.60 29.54 10.02
C LYS A 286 -22.68 30.72 9.65
N ASP A 287 -21.83 31.12 10.58
CA ASP A 287 -20.84 32.19 10.53
C ASP A 287 -19.44 31.71 10.12
N HIS A 288 -19.27 30.44 9.74
CA HIS A 288 -18.01 29.93 9.23
C HIS A 288 -17.70 30.57 7.87
N VAL A 289 -16.72 31.48 7.88
CA VAL A 289 -16.18 32.16 6.68
C VAL A 289 -15.39 31.18 5.84
#